data_AF-A0A6H9LL79-F1
#
_entry.id   AF-A0A6H9LL79-F1
#
_cell.length_a   1.000
_cell.length_b   1.000
_cell.length_c   1.000
_cell.angle_alpha   90.00
_cell.angle_beta   90.00
_cell.angle_gamma   90.00
#
_symmetry.space_group_name_H-M   'P 1'
#
loop_
_entity.id
_entity.type
_entity.pdbx_description
1 polymer ?
#
loop_
_entity_poly.entity_id
_entity_poly.type
_entity_poly.pdbx_seq_one_letter_code
_entity_poly.pdbx_strand_id
1 'polypeptide(L)'
;MAEIVIRDTEVKVTDVLRMIGDGFTYGQIVDKYPKLAIADIMMSAKVAEEIIGSMVKIRGNNLSNLQMEFVFKNGRFQSLEELQEKHPRAFEKWNTAEDNNLVSLYKSGKTVKEIATILQRSIGSIRARLLKFGLIEAS
;
A
#
# COMPACT_ATOMS: atom_id res chain seq x y z
N MET A 1 19.56 16.62 6.78
CA MET A 1 18.17 16.98 6.39
C MET A 1 17.66 17.99 7.39
N ALA A 2 16.86 18.97 6.97
CA ALA A 2 16.26 19.92 7.91
C ALA A 2 15.32 19.16 8.86
N GLU A 3 15.43 19.42 10.16
CA GLU A 3 14.64 18.76 11.19
C GLU A 3 13.55 19.72 11.68
N ILE A 4 12.30 19.29 11.63
CA ILE A 4 11.17 20.09 12.12
C ILE A 4 10.88 19.65 13.54
N VAL A 5 11.23 20.52 14.49
CA VAL A 5 11.10 20.28 15.92
C VAL A 5 9.80 20.93 16.41
N ILE A 6 9.12 20.24 17.33
CA ILE A 6 7.90 20.71 17.97
C ILE A 6 8.29 21.66 19.11
N ARG A 7 8.00 22.96 18.93
CA ARG A 7 8.19 24.00 19.95
C ARG A 7 9.58 23.88 20.63
N ASP A 8 9.60 23.87 21.96
CA ASP A 8 10.75 23.71 22.84
C ASP A 8 10.88 22.28 23.40
N THR A 9 10.25 21.29 22.75
CA THR A 9 10.20 19.90 23.25
C THR A 9 11.41 19.07 22.82
N GLU A 10 12.21 19.54 21.86
CA GLU A 10 13.26 18.78 21.16
C GLU A 10 12.76 17.54 20.38
N VAL A 11 11.45 17.27 20.43
CA VAL A 11 10.83 16.16 19.71
C VAL A 11 10.60 16.55 18.26
N LYS A 12 11.02 15.69 17.33
CA LYS A 12 10.83 15.90 15.90
C LYS A 12 9.41 15.50 15.50
N VAL A 13 8.81 16.27 14.61
CA VAL A 13 7.52 15.94 13.97
C VAL A 13 7.55 14.51 13.40
N THR A 14 8.66 14.11 12.78
CA THR A 14 8.83 12.77 12.19
C THR A 14 8.81 11.64 13.20
N ASP A 15 9.29 11.87 14.43
CA ASP A 15 9.32 10.84 15.46
C ASP A 15 7.91 10.58 16.01
N VAL A 16 7.11 11.64 16.17
CA VAL A 16 5.68 11.52 16.52
C VAL A 16 4.91 10.77 15.44
N LEU A 17 5.08 11.14 14.16
CA LEU A 17 4.42 10.47 13.05
C LEU A 17 4.80 8.99 12.94
N ARG A 18 6.08 8.65 13.20
CA ARG A 18 6.54 7.26 13.24
C ARG A 18 5.85 6.48 14.36
N MET A 19 5.77 7.04 15.57
CA MET A 19 5.08 6.39 16.68
C MET A 19 3.59 6.16 16.39
N ILE A 20 2.90 7.10 15.74
CA ILE A 20 1.52 6.89 15.29
C ILE A 20 1.47 5.73 14.28
N GLY A 21 2.40 5.69 13.31
CA GLY A 21 2.51 4.60 12.34
C GLY A 21 2.80 3.22 12.96
N ASP A 22 3.54 3.19 14.07
CA ASP A 22 3.84 1.99 14.86
C ASP A 22 2.68 1.59 15.79
N GLY A 23 1.58 2.35 15.82
CA GLY A 23 0.36 2.03 16.57
C GLY A 23 0.33 2.57 18.01
N PHE A 24 1.22 3.50 18.38
CA PHE A 24 1.16 4.13 19.69
C PHE A 24 -0.07 5.04 19.81
N THR A 25 -0.77 4.91 20.93
CA THR A 25 -1.86 5.84 21.29
C THR A 25 -1.30 7.21 21.67
N TYR A 26 -2.15 8.24 21.59
CA TYR A 26 -1.74 9.59 21.99
C TYR A 26 -1.30 9.66 23.45
N GLY A 27 -1.96 8.92 24.35
CA GLY A 27 -1.55 8.82 25.76
C GLY A 27 -0.13 8.28 25.89
N GLN A 28 0.18 7.16 25.24
CA GLN A 28 1.53 6.58 25.26
C GLN A 28 2.62 7.50 24.69
N ILE A 29 2.29 8.32 23.69
CA ILE A 29 3.21 9.31 23.12
C ILE A 29 3.48 10.44 24.12
N VAL A 30 2.43 10.97 24.76
CA VAL A 30 2.55 12.03 25.77
C VAL A 30 3.27 11.52 27.03
N ASP A 31 2.98 10.30 27.47
CA ASP A 31 3.67 9.68 28.61
C ASP A 31 5.17 9.53 28.35
N LYS A 32 5.55 9.21 27.09
CA LYS A 32 6.94 9.11 26.68
C LYS A 32 7.64 10.48 26.59
N TYR A 33 6.91 11.53 26.24
CA TYR A 33 7.44 12.89 26.10
C TYR A 33 6.61 13.86 26.96
N PRO A 34 6.92 14.01 28.26
CA PRO A 34 6.10 14.78 29.20
C PRO A 34 5.92 16.27 28.86
N LYS A 35 6.79 16.84 28.02
CA LYS A 35 6.68 18.21 27.51
C LYS A 35 5.70 18.36 26.33
N LEU A 36 5.25 17.23 25.79
CA LEU A 36 4.43 17.15 24.59
C LEU A 36 2.96 17.05 24.98
N ALA A 37 2.13 17.89 24.38
CA ALA A 37 0.68 17.86 24.54
C ALA A 37 0.03 17.16 23.35
N ILE A 38 -1.21 16.69 23.53
CA ILE A 38 -1.99 16.09 22.43
C ILE A 38 -2.11 17.06 21.23
N ALA A 39 -2.23 18.36 21.49
CA ALA A 39 -2.27 19.39 20.45
C ALA A 39 -1.00 19.40 19.57
N ASP A 40 0.17 19.04 20.12
CA ASP A 40 1.41 18.94 19.36
C ASP A 40 1.44 17.73 18.43
N ILE A 41 0.81 16.63 18.86
CA ILE A 41 0.64 15.44 18.02
C ILE A 41 -0.24 15.79 16.82
N MET A 42 -1.35 16.50 17.06
CA MET A 42 -2.23 16.99 16.01
C MET A 42 -1.50 17.98 15.08
N MET A 43 -0.73 18.91 15.65
CA MET A 43 0.08 19.86 14.88
C MET A 43 1.12 19.14 14.01
N SER A 44 1.72 18.05 14.51
CA SER A 44 2.66 17.23 13.74
C SER A 44 2.02 16.67 12.48
N ALA A 45 0.79 16.18 12.57
CA ALA A 45 0.02 15.74 11.41
C ALA A 45 -0.32 16.90 10.46
N LYS A 46 -0.70 18.06 11.01
CA LYS A 46 -1.03 19.25 10.21
C LYS A 46 0.17 19.79 9.43
N VAL A 47 1.34 19.86 10.07
CA VAL A 47 2.60 20.27 9.46
C VAL A 47 2.97 19.32 8.31
N ALA A 48 2.82 18.01 8.51
CA ALA A 48 3.06 17.04 7.44
C ALA A 48 2.13 17.25 6.24
N GLU A 49 0.84 17.47 6.48
CA GLU A 49 -0.16 17.78 5.44
C GLU A 49 0.25 19.02 4.62
N GLU A 50 0.62 20.13 5.28
CA GLU A 50 1.01 21.38 4.63
C GLU A 50 2.29 21.25 3.80
N ILE A 51 3.27 20.49 4.32
CA ILE A 51 4.52 20.22 3.62
C ILE A 51 4.25 19.41 2.36
N ILE A 52 3.45 18.34 2.46
CA ILE A 52 3.06 17.54 1.30
C ILE A 52 2.36 18.44 0.27
N GLY A 53 1.37 19.23 0.70
CA GLY A 53 0.67 20.17 -0.17
C GLY A 53 1.60 21.20 -0.83
N SER A 54 2.62 21.67 -0.12
CA SER A 54 3.61 22.62 -0.64
C SER A 54 4.56 21.99 -1.64
N MET A 55 5.10 20.79 -1.35
CA MET A 55 5.95 20.04 -2.29
C MET A 55 5.22 19.75 -3.61
N VAL A 56 3.93 19.42 -3.51
CA VAL A 56 3.03 19.17 -4.63
C VAL A 56 2.82 20.43 -5.48
N LYS A 57 2.74 21.62 -4.88
CA LYS A 57 2.61 22.89 -5.62
C LYS A 57 3.92 23.38 -6.25
N ILE A 58 5.07 23.18 -5.59
CA ILE A 58 6.38 23.72 -6.00
C ILE A 58 6.93 23.05 -7.28
N ARG A 59 6.59 21.78 -7.55
CA ARG A 59 7.10 21.05 -8.73
C ARG A 59 6.43 21.41 -10.07
N GLY A 60 5.64 22.48 -10.14
CA GLY A 60 5.18 23.07 -11.42
C GLY A 60 4.17 22.26 -12.23
N ASN A 61 3.82 21.04 -11.80
CA ASN A 61 2.73 20.27 -12.36
C ASN A 61 1.48 20.46 -11.50
N ASN A 62 0.33 20.64 -12.15
CA ASN A 62 -0.98 20.61 -11.51
C ASN A 62 -1.24 19.18 -11.01
N LEU A 63 -0.65 18.84 -9.87
CA LEU A 63 -0.72 17.53 -9.22
C LEU A 63 -2.06 17.30 -8.51
N SER A 64 -3.08 18.10 -8.84
CA SER A 64 -4.47 17.94 -8.44
C SER A 64 -5.04 16.54 -8.76
N ASN A 65 -4.36 15.77 -9.62
CA ASN A 65 -4.76 14.43 -10.03
C ASN A 65 -3.88 13.31 -9.41
N LEU A 66 -2.97 13.60 -8.48
CA LEU A 66 -2.16 12.57 -7.83
C LEU A 66 -3.01 11.80 -6.81
N GLN A 67 -3.72 10.77 -7.28
CA GLN A 67 -4.42 9.81 -6.43
C GLN A 67 -3.48 8.66 -6.09
N MET A 68 -2.86 8.72 -4.92
CA MET A 68 -2.13 7.58 -4.38
C MET A 68 -3.11 6.71 -3.58
N GLU A 69 -3.42 5.54 -4.11
CA GLU A 69 -4.19 4.53 -3.41
C GLU A 69 -3.25 3.59 -2.65
N PHE A 70 -3.54 3.39 -1.37
CA PHE A 70 -2.79 2.48 -0.50
C PHE A 70 -3.68 1.32 -0.07
N VAL A 71 -3.11 0.12 -0.03
CA VAL A 71 -3.77 -1.06 0.51
C VAL A 71 -2.99 -1.55 1.72
N PHE A 72 -3.70 -1.87 2.80
CA PHE A 72 -3.11 -2.52 3.96
C PHE A 72 -3.16 -4.04 3.78
N LYS A 73 -2.00 -4.67 3.56
CA LYS A 73 -1.90 -6.13 3.38
C LYS A 73 -0.71 -6.68 4.17
N ASN A 74 -0.93 -7.78 4.89
CA ASN A 74 0.09 -8.43 5.73
C ASN A 74 0.76 -7.48 6.74
N GLY A 75 0.01 -6.54 7.33
CA GLY A 75 0.54 -5.61 8.33
C GLY A 75 1.38 -4.46 7.78
N ARG A 76 1.38 -4.24 6.45
CA ARG A 76 2.12 -3.15 5.80
C ARG A 76 1.23 -2.40 4.81
N PHE A 77 1.45 -1.09 4.72
CA PHE A 77 0.91 -0.30 3.61
C PHE A 77 1.74 -0.57 2.36
N GLN A 78 1.06 -0.86 1.25
CA GLN A 78 1.66 -0.96 -0.08
C GLN A 78 0.90 0.00 -0.99
N SER A 79 1.60 0.79 -1.80
CA SER A 79 0.90 1.58 -2.81
C SER A 79 0.34 0.66 -3.90
N LEU A 80 -0.78 1.03 -4.51
CA LEU A 80 -1.30 0.29 -5.65
C LEU A 80 -0.30 0.29 -6.81
N GLU A 81 0.49 1.34 -6.97
CA GLU A 81 1.57 1.44 -7.96
C GLU A 81 2.65 0.38 -7.71
N GLU A 82 3.11 0.20 -6.47
CA GLU A 82 4.06 -0.87 -6.10
C GLU A 82 3.47 -2.27 -6.34
N LEU A 83 2.16 -2.43 -6.13
CA LEU A 83 1.46 -3.69 -6.39
C LEU A 83 1.28 -3.95 -7.90
N GLN A 84 1.02 -2.91 -8.69
CA GLN A 84 0.94 -2.95 -10.15
C GLN A 84 2.31 -3.20 -10.77
N GLU A 85 3.38 -2.59 -10.28
CA GLU A 85 4.74 -2.85 -10.78
C GLU A 85 5.14 -4.32 -10.60
N LYS A 86 4.83 -4.91 -9.43
CA LYS A 86 5.11 -6.33 -9.14
C LYS A 86 4.19 -7.29 -9.87
N HIS A 87 2.94 -6.88 -10.11
CA HIS A 87 1.92 -7.68 -10.79
C HIS A 87 1.05 -6.79 -11.69
N PRO A 88 1.51 -6.49 -12.92
CA PRO A 88 0.89 -5.48 -13.81
C PRO A 88 -0.60 -5.70 -14.05
N ARG A 89 -1.03 -6.97 -14.01
CA ARG A 89 -2.41 -7.36 -14.25
C ARG A 89 -3.14 -7.83 -13.00
N ALA A 90 -2.63 -7.68 -11.77
CA ALA A 90 -3.30 -8.23 -10.57
C ALA A 90 -4.76 -7.74 -10.36
N PHE A 91 -5.12 -6.60 -10.95
CA PHE A 91 -6.45 -5.98 -10.83
C PHE A 91 -7.24 -5.91 -12.15
N GLU A 92 -6.67 -6.39 -13.26
CA GLU A 92 -7.42 -6.45 -14.52
C GLU A 92 -8.53 -7.50 -14.41
N LYS A 93 -9.75 -7.13 -14.81
CA LYS A 93 -10.86 -8.10 -14.93
C LYS A 93 -10.45 -9.19 -15.92
N TRP A 94 -10.53 -10.45 -15.48
CA TRP A 94 -10.37 -11.60 -16.38
C TRP A 94 -11.30 -11.47 -17.57
N ASN A 95 -10.75 -11.53 -18.77
CA ASN A 95 -11.52 -11.59 -19.99
C ASN A 95 -11.64 -13.03 -20.49
N THR A 96 -12.58 -13.29 -21.40
CA THR A 96 -12.86 -14.62 -21.94
C THR A 96 -11.65 -15.24 -22.64
N ALA A 97 -10.80 -14.43 -23.29
CA ALA A 97 -9.59 -14.93 -23.95
C ALA A 97 -8.54 -15.39 -22.93
N GLU A 98 -8.36 -14.65 -21.82
CA GLU A 98 -7.49 -15.06 -20.71
C GLU A 98 -8.01 -16.31 -20.02
N ASP A 99 -9.32 -16.43 -19.81
CA ASP A 99 -9.94 -17.63 -19.25
C ASP A 99 -9.67 -18.86 -20.15
N ASN A 100 -9.85 -18.72 -21.46
CA ASN A 100 -9.53 -19.79 -22.42
C ASN A 100 -8.04 -20.15 -22.40
N ASN A 101 -7.16 -19.16 -22.27
CA ASN A 101 -5.72 -19.39 -22.22
C ASN A 101 -5.31 -20.10 -20.91
N LEU A 102 -5.89 -19.72 -19.77
CA LEU A 102 -5.71 -20.41 -18.49
C LEU A 102 -6.16 -21.88 -18.57
N VAL A 103 -7.34 -22.12 -19.12
CA VAL A 103 -7.89 -23.49 -19.27
C VAL A 103 -7.00 -24.32 -20.20
N SER A 104 -6.56 -23.75 -21.33
CA SER A 104 -5.66 -24.41 -22.28
C SER A 104 -4.31 -24.77 -21.64
N LEU A 105 -3.67 -23.82 -20.95
CA LEU A 105 -2.39 -24.03 -20.27
C LEU A 105 -2.51 -25.12 -19.18
N TYR A 106 -3.57 -25.10 -18.39
CA TYR A 106 -3.80 -26.13 -17.38
C TYR A 106 -4.03 -27.51 -18.00
N LYS A 107 -4.87 -27.61 -19.05
CA LYS A 107 -5.10 -28.86 -19.79
C LYS A 107 -3.85 -29.37 -20.50
N SER A 108 -2.90 -28.50 -20.83
CA SER A 108 -1.58 -28.88 -21.37
C SER A 108 -0.61 -29.43 -20.31
N GLY A 109 -1.03 -29.51 -19.04
CA GLY A 109 -0.24 -30.06 -17.94
C GLY A 109 0.63 -29.04 -17.20
N LYS A 110 0.46 -27.73 -17.45
CA LYS A 110 1.21 -26.69 -16.72
C LYS A 110 0.72 -26.59 -15.27
N THR A 111 1.67 -26.43 -14.36
CA THR A 111 1.40 -26.20 -12.94
C THR A 111 0.84 -24.80 -12.70
N VAL A 112 0.09 -24.62 -11.60
CA VAL A 112 -0.43 -23.31 -11.17
C VAL A 112 0.68 -22.24 -11.11
N LYS A 113 1.88 -22.63 -10.68
CA LYS A 113 3.03 -21.72 -10.57
C LYS A 113 3.54 -21.30 -11.95
N GLU A 114 3.66 -22.22 -12.90
CA GLU A 114 4.04 -21.88 -14.28
C GLU A 114 3.00 -20.99 -14.95
N ILE A 115 1.71 -21.30 -14.78
CA ILE A 115 0.61 -20.50 -15.34
C ILE A 115 0.61 -19.09 -14.74
N ALA A 116 0.83 -18.96 -13.44
CA ALA A 116 0.96 -17.67 -12.76
C ALA A 116 2.07 -16.80 -13.38
N THR A 117 3.23 -17.40 -13.68
CA THR A 117 4.34 -16.72 -14.36
C THR A 117 3.97 -16.32 -15.78
N ILE A 118 3.41 -17.25 -16.58
CA ILE A 118 3.06 -17.01 -18.00
C ILE A 118 2.01 -15.90 -18.15
N LEU A 119 0.97 -15.95 -17.33
CA LEU A 119 -0.11 -14.96 -17.37
C LEU A 119 0.21 -13.70 -16.56
N GLN A 120 1.36 -13.66 -15.86
CA GLN A 120 1.77 -12.58 -14.96
C GLN A 120 0.70 -12.24 -13.91
N ARG A 121 0.08 -13.28 -13.35
CA ARG A 121 -0.98 -13.20 -12.33
C ARG A 121 -0.53 -13.88 -11.04
N SER A 122 -1.16 -13.54 -9.93
CA SER A 122 -0.86 -14.19 -8.65
C SER A 122 -1.30 -15.66 -8.65
N ILE A 123 -0.58 -16.52 -7.91
CA ILE A 123 -0.94 -17.94 -7.71
C ILE A 123 -2.36 -18.07 -7.15
N GLY A 124 -2.73 -17.20 -6.20
CA GLY A 124 -4.08 -17.16 -5.62
C GLY A 124 -5.17 -16.90 -6.66
N SER A 125 -4.94 -15.94 -7.57
CA SER A 125 -5.90 -15.66 -8.65
C SER A 125 -6.04 -16.82 -9.64
N ILE A 126 -4.94 -17.54 -9.95
CA ILE A 126 -5.00 -18.72 -10.82
C ILE A 126 -5.82 -19.82 -10.15
N ARG A 127 -5.57 -20.12 -8.87
CA ARG A 127 -6.34 -21.13 -8.11
C ARG A 127 -7.82 -20.79 -8.06
N ALA A 128 -8.16 -19.56 -7.70
CA ALA A 128 -9.56 -19.10 -7.65
C ALA A 128 -10.27 -19.28 -9.01
N ARG A 129 -9.55 -19.05 -10.11
CA ARG A 129 -10.10 -19.23 -11.45
C ARG A 129 -10.25 -20.70 -11.86
N LEU A 130 -9.27 -21.54 -11.56
CA LEU A 130 -9.35 -22.99 -11.80
C LEU A 130 -10.48 -23.64 -10.99
N LEU A 131 -10.69 -23.20 -9.74
CA LEU A 131 -11.83 -23.59 -8.91
C LEU A 131 -13.16 -23.21 -9.57
N LYS A 132 -13.27 -21.96 -10.05
CA LYS A 132 -14.47 -21.47 -10.76
C LYS A 132 -14.81 -22.33 -11.99
N PHE A 133 -13.80 -22.85 -12.68
CA PHE A 133 -13.97 -23.73 -13.84
C PHE A 133 -14.06 -25.23 -13.48
N GLY A 134 -14.03 -25.60 -12.19
CA GLY A 134 -14.10 -26.99 -11.74
C GLY A 134 -12.90 -27.85 -12.17
N LEU A 135 -11.75 -27.22 -12.46
CA LEU A 135 -10.53 -27.91 -12.90
C LEU A 135 -9.65 -28.38 -11.73
N ILE A 136 -9.89 -27.83 -10.54
CA ILE A 136 -9.30 -28.24 -9.27
C ILE A 136 -10.38 -28.18 -8.19
N GLU A 137 -10.15 -28.89 -7.10
CA GLU A 137 -11.00 -28.83 -5.90
C GLU A 137 -10.41 -27.87 -4.86
N ALA A 138 -11.27 -27.38 -3.97
CA ALA A 138 -10.85 -26.53 -2.87
C ALA A 138 -10.11 -27.40 -1.84
N SER A 139 -8.78 -27.28 -1.83
CA SER A 139 -7.87 -27.89 -0.86
C SER A 139 -7.72 -27.04 0.39
#